data_AF-A0A966QCB8-F1
#
_entry.id   AF-A0A966QCB8-F1
#
_cell.length_a   1.000
_cell.length_b   1.000
_cell.length_c   1.000
_cell.angle_alpha   90.00
_cell.angle_beta   90.00
_cell.angle_gamma   90.00
#
_symmetry.space_group_name_H-M   'P 1'
#
loop_
_entity.id
_entity.type
_entity.pdbx_description
1 polymer ?
#
loop_
_entity_poly.entity_id
_entity_poly.type
_entity_poly.pdbx_seq_one_letter_code
_entity_poly.pdbx_strand_id
1 'polypeptide(L)'
;MSRLLKKTKVSPVKNPVTQEGFLLTTKTAHRLYDVASQEPIYDYHCHLSPKEIAEDKKWSDLAEIWLGGDHYKWRAMRSNGVPESHITGSAKPYDKFLAFSRTMPRLLRNPLWHWTHLELDRVFGIKEILNEDTAPKIWAK
;
A
#
# COMPACT_ATOMS: atom_id res chain seq x y z
N MET A 1 12.23 34.91 -25.35
CA MET A 1 12.10 33.44 -25.36
C MET A 1 11.59 32.96 -24.00
N SER A 2 10.28 32.79 -23.84
CA SER A 2 9.71 32.12 -22.65
C SER A 2 8.66 31.14 -23.14
N ARG A 3 9.07 29.90 -23.39
CA ARG A 3 8.11 28.80 -23.61
C ARG A 3 7.56 28.43 -22.24
N LEU A 4 6.34 28.87 -21.94
CA LEU A 4 5.54 28.26 -20.89
C LEU A 4 5.44 26.76 -21.21
N LEU A 5 6.09 25.93 -20.39
CA LEU A 5 5.89 24.50 -20.36
C LEU A 5 4.43 24.26 -19.95
N LYS A 6 3.55 24.07 -20.94
CA LYS A 6 2.22 23.54 -20.71
C LYS A 6 2.42 22.20 -20.01
N LYS A 7 2.07 22.11 -18.72
CA LYS A 7 1.94 20.84 -18.01
C LYS A 7 0.96 20.00 -18.82
N THR A 8 1.47 19.05 -19.59
CA THR A 8 0.66 18.07 -20.30
C THR A 8 -0.20 17.39 -19.25
N LYS A 9 -1.52 17.48 -19.37
CA LYS A 9 -2.44 16.66 -18.58
C LYS A 9 -2.18 15.22 -18.98
N VAL A 10 -1.29 14.55 -18.26
CA VAL A 10 -1.11 13.11 -18.34
C VAL A 10 -2.42 12.52 -17.79
N SER A 11 -3.14 11.77 -18.61
CA SER A 11 -4.31 11.02 -18.16
C SER A 11 -3.92 10.21 -16.92
N PRO A 12 -4.75 10.16 -15.87
CA PRO A 12 -4.40 9.45 -14.64
C PRO A 12 -4.09 8.00 -14.99
N VAL A 13 -2.86 7.57 -14.70
CA VAL A 13 -2.44 6.18 -14.87
C VAL A 13 -3.35 5.33 -13.99
N LYS A 14 -4.15 4.46 -14.61
CA LYS A 14 -4.97 3.50 -13.86
C LYS A 14 -4.04 2.59 -13.07
N ASN A 15 -4.36 2.35 -11.81
CA ASN A 15 -3.61 1.42 -10.99
C ASN A 15 -3.71 -0.01 -11.60
N PRO A 16 -2.60 -0.62 -12.05
CA PRO A 16 -2.64 -1.92 -12.71
C PRO A 16 -3.03 -3.07 -11.76
N VAL A 17 -2.83 -2.90 -10.45
CA VAL A 17 -3.07 -3.95 -9.45
C VAL A 17 -4.55 -4.06 -9.06
N THR A 18 -5.32 -3.00 -9.25
CA THR A 18 -6.77 -2.97 -8.98
C THR A 18 -7.60 -3.42 -10.18
N GLN A 19 -6.94 -3.89 -11.25
CA GLN A 19 -7.62 -4.46 -12.40
C GLN A 19 -7.99 -5.91 -12.14
N GLU A 20 -9.16 -6.30 -12.65
CA GLU A 20 -9.57 -7.69 -12.68
C GLU A 20 -8.56 -8.52 -13.48
N GLY A 21 -8.19 -9.69 -12.95
CA GLY A 21 -7.17 -10.53 -13.58
C GLY A 21 -5.73 -10.06 -13.39
N PHE A 22 -5.44 -9.17 -12.43
CA PHE A 22 -4.05 -8.88 -12.07
C PHE A 22 -3.27 -10.18 -11.83
N LEU A 23 -2.13 -10.34 -12.52
CA LEU A 23 -1.28 -11.54 -12.59
C LEU A 23 -1.84 -12.74 -13.39
N LEU A 24 -3.06 -12.69 -13.89
CA LEU A 24 -3.68 -13.77 -14.68
C LEU A 24 -3.50 -13.48 -16.17
N THR A 25 -2.78 -14.36 -16.89
CA THR A 25 -2.43 -14.14 -18.30
C THR A 25 -3.14 -15.10 -19.26
N THR A 26 -3.91 -16.07 -18.74
CA THR A 26 -4.58 -17.10 -19.56
C THR A 26 -6.00 -17.35 -19.09
N LYS A 27 -6.88 -17.77 -20.00
CA LYS A 27 -8.26 -18.18 -19.68
C LYS A 27 -8.30 -19.29 -18.63
N THR A 28 -7.35 -20.22 -18.67
CA THR A 28 -7.23 -21.28 -17.68
C THR A 28 -6.91 -20.73 -16.30
N ALA A 29 -5.98 -19.77 -16.19
CA ALA A 29 -5.65 -19.13 -14.91
C ALA A 29 -6.84 -18.40 -14.30
N HIS A 30 -7.62 -17.68 -15.12
CA HIS A 30 -8.88 -17.08 -14.67
C HIS A 30 -9.86 -18.11 -14.11
N ARG A 31 -10.16 -19.16 -14.87
CA ARG A 31 -11.11 -20.19 -14.44
C ARG A 31 -10.69 -20.89 -13.13
N LEU A 32 -9.39 -21.15 -12.95
CA LEU A 32 -8.89 -21.76 -11.72
C LEU A 32 -8.98 -20.79 -10.53
N TYR A 33 -8.67 -19.51 -10.76
CA TYR A 33 -8.78 -18.48 -9.73
C TYR A 33 -10.23 -18.25 -9.30
N ASP A 34 -11.19 -18.23 -10.23
CA ASP A 34 -12.61 -18.01 -9.90
C ASP A 34 -13.11 -19.04 -8.88
N VAL A 35 -12.70 -20.31 -9.03
CA VAL A 35 -13.03 -21.38 -8.07
C VAL A 35 -12.31 -21.14 -6.74
N ALA A 36 -10.99 -20.94 -6.77
CA ALA A 36 -10.19 -20.82 -5.54
C ALA A 36 -10.45 -19.54 -4.74
N SER A 37 -10.87 -18.46 -5.38
CA SER A 37 -11.05 -17.14 -4.76
C SER A 37 -12.19 -17.07 -3.74
N GLN A 38 -13.13 -18.03 -3.81
CA GLN A 38 -14.28 -18.11 -2.91
C GLN A 38 -14.01 -18.97 -1.68
N GLU A 39 -12.87 -19.66 -1.65
CA GLU A 39 -12.50 -20.53 -0.53
C GLU A 39 -11.99 -19.70 0.67
N PRO A 40 -12.20 -20.17 1.90
CA PRO A 40 -11.68 -19.51 3.09
C PRO A 40 -10.15 -19.51 3.12
N ILE A 41 -9.58 -18.52 3.80
CA ILE A 41 -8.13 -18.43 4.03
C ILE A 41 -7.78 -19.35 5.20
N TYR A 42 -6.97 -20.37 4.91
CA TYR A 42 -6.32 -21.21 5.93
C TYR A 42 -4.88 -20.73 6.13
N ASP A 43 -4.64 -19.97 7.20
CA ASP A 43 -3.32 -19.42 7.53
C ASP A 43 -2.65 -20.24 8.64
N TYR A 44 -1.93 -21.29 8.23
CA TYR A 44 -1.26 -22.21 9.16
C TYR A 44 -0.04 -21.59 9.88
N HIS A 45 0.51 -20.48 9.37
CA HIS A 45 1.66 -19.81 9.97
C HIS A 45 1.60 -18.31 9.73
N CYS A 46 1.35 -17.57 10.80
CA CYS A 46 1.42 -16.11 10.81
C CYS A 46 2.06 -15.60 12.10
N HIS A 47 2.30 -14.29 12.13
CA HIS A 47 2.86 -13.58 13.28
C HIS A 47 1.89 -12.54 13.83
N LEU A 48 0.58 -12.75 13.67
CA LEU A 48 -0.45 -11.88 14.24
C LEU A 48 -0.44 -11.97 15.76
N SER A 49 -0.75 -10.85 16.43
CA SER A 49 -0.84 -10.81 17.89
C SER A 49 -2.15 -11.44 18.37
N PRO A 50 -2.13 -12.57 19.11
CA PRO A 50 -3.36 -13.16 19.67
C PRO A 50 -4.04 -12.22 20.66
N LYS A 51 -3.25 -11.37 21.34
CA LYS A 51 -3.75 -10.37 22.28
C LYS A 51 -4.57 -9.28 21.57
N GLU A 52 -4.06 -8.73 20.47
CA GLU A 52 -4.77 -7.68 19.72
C GLU A 52 -6.09 -8.20 19.15
N ILE A 53 -6.13 -9.48 18.74
CA ILE A 53 -7.36 -10.16 18.31
C ILE A 53 -8.34 -10.30 19.49
N ALA A 54 -7.87 -10.79 20.65
CA ALA A 54 -8.70 -10.99 21.83
C ALA A 54 -9.27 -9.68 22.40
N GLU A 55 -8.53 -8.59 22.27
CA GLU A 55 -8.93 -7.25 22.71
C GLU A 55 -9.79 -6.50 21.66
N ASP A 56 -10.03 -7.11 20.49
CA ASP A 56 -10.66 -6.47 19.33
C ASP A 56 -10.06 -5.08 19.04
N LYS A 57 -8.72 -5.01 19.10
CA LYS A 57 -7.98 -3.75 19.01
C LYS A 57 -8.37 -3.01 17.72
N LYS A 58 -8.71 -1.73 17.87
CA LYS A 58 -8.87 -0.80 16.75
C LYS A 58 -7.59 0.01 16.58
N TRP A 59 -7.20 0.23 15.33
CA TRP A 59 -6.07 1.08 14.99
C TRP A 59 -6.53 2.53 14.84
N SER A 60 -5.66 3.45 15.24
CA SER A 60 -5.96 4.89 15.26
C SER A 60 -5.87 5.51 13.86
N ASP A 61 -4.95 5.00 13.03
CA ASP A 61 -4.68 5.50 11.70
C ASP A 61 -3.92 4.49 10.82
N LEU A 62 -3.75 4.82 9.54
CA LEU A 62 -3.02 3.98 8.57
C LEU A 62 -1.54 3.78 8.94
N ALA A 63 -0.89 4.75 9.59
CA ALA A 63 0.51 4.60 9.96
C ALA A 63 0.66 3.55 11.07
N GLU A 64 -0.28 3.46 12.01
CA GLU A 64 -0.27 2.42 13.04
C GLU A 64 -0.39 1.02 12.43
N ILE A 65 -1.42 0.76 11.62
CA ILE A 65 -1.64 -0.58 11.05
C ILE A 65 -0.59 -0.96 10.00
N TRP A 66 -0.07 -0.01 9.22
CA TRP A 66 0.92 -0.32 8.18
C TRP A 66 2.35 -0.26 8.65
N LEU A 67 2.72 0.67 9.52
CA LEU A 67 4.11 0.92 9.91
C LEU A 67 4.38 0.53 11.37
N GLY A 68 3.38 0.09 12.14
CA GLY A 68 3.55 -0.35 13.53
C GLY A 68 4.32 -1.66 13.67
N GLY A 69 4.26 -2.56 12.67
CA GLY A 69 4.92 -3.87 12.73
C GLY A 69 5.51 -4.38 11.41
N ASP A 70 5.40 -3.63 10.30
CA ASP A 70 5.86 -4.09 8.99
C ASP A 70 7.33 -3.75 8.74
N HIS A 71 8.20 -4.67 9.14
CA HIS A 71 9.64 -4.53 8.94
C HIS A 71 10.07 -4.50 7.46
N TYR A 72 9.24 -4.96 6.52
CA TYR A 72 9.53 -4.82 5.09
C TYR A 72 9.35 -3.37 4.64
N LYS A 73 8.26 -2.69 5.07
CA LYS A 73 8.06 -1.26 4.84
C LYS A 73 9.17 -0.43 5.50
N TRP A 74 9.59 -0.79 6.72
CA TRP A 74 10.73 -0.12 7.37
C TRP A 74 12.02 -0.25 6.57
N ARG A 75 12.33 -1.47 6.12
CA ARG A 75 13.53 -1.71 5.30
C ARG A 75 13.49 -0.92 3.99
N ALA A 76 12.34 -0.88 3.32
CA ALA A 76 12.15 -0.08 2.11
C ALA A 76 12.39 1.42 2.36
N MET A 77 11.84 1.97 3.46
CA MET A 77 12.04 3.37 3.84
C MET A 77 13.51 3.67 4.16
N ARG A 78 14.20 2.81 4.92
CA ARG A 78 15.64 2.95 5.24
C ARG A 78 16.50 2.93 3.97
N SER A 79 16.26 1.97 3.08
CA SER A 79 16.98 1.89 1.80
C SER A 79 16.73 3.10 0.90
N ASN A 80 15.63 3.83 1.12
CA ASN A 80 15.31 5.08 0.43
C ASN A 80 15.82 6.33 1.16
N GLY A 81 16.64 6.18 2.21
CA GLY A 81 17.23 7.29 2.95
C GLY A 81 16.24 8.06 3.84
N VAL A 82 15.10 7.46 4.18
CA VAL A 82 14.15 8.09 5.13
C VAL A 82 14.78 8.09 6.52
N PRO A 83 14.78 9.24 7.24
CA PRO A 83 15.30 9.30 8.61
C PRO A 83 14.56 8.36 9.56
N GLU A 84 15.27 7.71 10.47
CA GLU A 84 14.68 6.72 11.40
C GLU A 84 13.56 7.32 12.27
N SER A 85 13.60 8.64 12.53
CA SER A 85 12.51 9.36 13.20
C SER A 85 11.15 9.18 12.54
N HIS A 86 11.12 8.99 11.21
CA HIS A 86 9.91 8.79 10.40
C HIS A 86 9.59 7.32 10.13
N ILE A 87 10.35 6.39 10.71
CA ILE A 87 10.15 4.95 10.58
C ILE A 87 9.71 4.41 11.94
N THR A 88 10.65 4.04 12.81
CA THR A 88 10.35 3.54 14.16
C THR A 88 10.49 4.60 15.26
N GLY A 89 10.96 5.81 14.93
CA GLY A 89 11.11 6.91 15.90
C GLY A 89 9.84 7.71 16.18
N SER A 90 10.01 8.95 16.62
CA SER A 90 8.96 9.76 17.27
C SER A 90 8.19 10.73 16.37
N ALA A 91 8.36 10.67 15.04
CA ALA A 91 7.59 11.53 14.14
C ALA A 91 6.08 11.26 14.26
N LYS A 92 5.27 12.25 13.89
CA LYS A 92 3.81 12.11 13.93
C LYS A 92 3.34 11.03 12.94
N PRO A 93 2.22 10.34 13.22
CA PRO A 93 1.72 9.28 12.34
C PRO A 93 1.59 9.71 10.88
N TYR A 94 1.01 10.88 10.62
CA TYR A 94 0.88 11.42 9.26
C TYR A 94 2.24 11.63 8.58
N ASP A 95 3.25 12.13 9.30
CA ASP A 95 4.59 12.37 8.73
C ASP A 95 5.26 11.05 8.35
N LYS A 96 5.06 9.99 9.16
CA LYS A 96 5.51 8.63 8.83
C LYS A 96 4.81 8.07 7.60
N PHE A 97 3.49 8.20 7.52
CA PHE A 97 2.70 7.79 6.37
C PHE A 97 3.10 8.54 5.09
N LEU A 98 3.31 9.85 5.17
CA LEU A 98 3.75 10.66 4.04
C LEU A 98 5.16 10.25 3.58
N ALA A 99 6.07 9.96 4.52
CA ALA A 99 7.40 9.43 4.20
C ALA A 99 7.35 8.06 3.50
N PHE A 100 6.46 7.17 3.94
CA PHE A 100 6.22 5.90 3.26
C PHE A 100 5.62 6.12 1.85
N SER A 101 4.66 7.04 1.73
CA SER A 101 4.03 7.38 0.44
C SER A 101 5.03 7.94 -0.57
N ARG A 102 6.02 8.74 -0.13
CA ARG A 102 7.15 9.19 -0.94
C ARG A 102 8.08 8.05 -1.38
N THR A 103 8.09 6.93 -0.67
CA THR A 103 8.89 5.73 -0.99
C THR A 103 8.21 4.89 -2.08
N MET A 104 6.87 4.89 -2.16
CA MET A 104 6.09 4.05 -3.07
C MET A 104 6.53 4.09 -4.56
N PRO A 105 6.82 5.24 -5.18
CA PRO A 105 7.27 5.27 -6.58
C PRO A 105 8.57 4.49 -6.84
N ARG A 106 9.40 4.26 -5.81
CA ARG A 106 10.65 3.49 -5.91
C ARG A 106 10.45 2.00 -5.65
N LEU A 107 9.24 1.58 -5.29
CA LEU A 107 8.87 0.19 -5.05
C LEU A 107 8.26 -0.47 -6.29
N LEU A 108 8.31 0.15 -7.47
CA LEU A 108 7.87 -0.50 -8.70
C LEU A 108 8.57 -1.85 -8.87
N ARG A 109 7.77 -2.91 -9.13
CA ARG A 109 8.19 -4.32 -9.20
C ARG A 109 8.54 -4.97 -7.86
N ASN A 110 8.46 -4.26 -6.74
CA ASN A 110 8.54 -4.84 -5.41
C ASN A 110 7.12 -5.28 -4.96
N PRO A 111 6.96 -6.46 -4.33
CA PRO A 111 5.66 -6.91 -3.81
C PRO A 111 4.98 -5.91 -2.86
N LEU A 112 5.74 -5.11 -2.10
CA LEU A 112 5.20 -4.05 -1.24
C LEU A 112 4.35 -3.06 -2.01
N TRP A 113 4.71 -2.76 -3.27
CA TRP A 113 3.89 -1.90 -4.11
C TRP A 113 2.54 -2.56 -4.38
N HIS A 114 2.53 -3.84 -4.73
CA HIS A 114 1.29 -4.57 -5.03
C HIS A 114 0.42 -4.70 -3.77
N TRP A 115 0.97 -5.17 -2.66
CA TRP A 115 0.23 -5.38 -1.40
C TRP A 115 -0.39 -4.10 -0.87
N THR A 116 0.38 -3.00 -0.84
CA THR A 116 -0.14 -1.70 -0.38
C THR A 116 -1.35 -1.25 -1.19
N HIS A 117 -1.33 -1.42 -2.51
CA HIS A 117 -2.46 -1.03 -3.36
C HIS A 117 -3.62 -2.02 -3.32
N LEU A 118 -3.38 -3.32 -3.09
CA LEU A 118 -4.43 -4.31 -2.83
C LEU A 118 -5.14 -4.03 -1.51
N GLU A 119 -4.40 -3.65 -0.47
CA GLU A 119 -4.96 -3.25 0.83
C GLU A 119 -5.84 -2.00 0.67
N LEU A 120 -5.34 -0.95 -0.01
CA LEU A 120 -6.11 0.26 -0.30
C LEU A 120 -7.42 -0.03 -1.02
N ASP A 121 -7.40 -0.87 -2.06
CA ASP A 121 -8.59 -1.18 -2.84
C ASP A 121 -9.57 -2.09 -2.09
N ARG A 122 -9.10 -3.23 -1.59
CA ARG A 122 -9.96 -4.28 -1.03
C ARG A 122 -10.50 -3.95 0.35
N VAL A 123 -9.72 -3.25 1.18
CA VAL A 123 -10.11 -2.93 2.56
C VAL A 123 -10.75 -1.55 2.63
N PHE A 124 -10.25 -0.58 1.87
CA PHE A 124 -10.67 0.83 1.97
C PHE A 124 -11.41 1.38 0.74
N GLY A 125 -11.51 0.62 -0.36
CA GLY A 125 -12.16 1.08 -1.59
C GLY A 125 -11.39 2.19 -2.33
N ILE A 126 -10.09 2.33 -2.06
CA ILE A 126 -9.21 3.38 -2.61
C ILE A 126 -8.42 2.81 -3.79
N LYS A 127 -8.76 3.25 -5.01
CA LYS A 127 -8.10 2.80 -6.26
C LYS A 127 -6.99 3.73 -6.72
N GLU A 128 -6.81 4.87 -6.06
CA GLU A 128 -5.73 5.82 -6.35
C GLU A 128 -4.34 5.20 -6.13
N ILE A 129 -3.38 5.54 -6.99
CA ILE A 129 -1.98 5.16 -6.79
C ILE A 129 -1.42 6.00 -5.65
N LEU A 130 -0.84 5.36 -4.63
CA LEU A 130 -0.21 6.02 -3.50
C LEU A 130 1.12 6.64 -3.91
N ASN A 131 1.23 7.95 -3.71
CA ASN A 131 2.46 8.74 -3.85
C ASN A 131 2.34 10.00 -2.97
N GLU A 132 3.33 10.88 -3.02
CA GLU A 132 3.33 12.13 -2.24
C GLU A 132 2.10 13.02 -2.50
N ASP A 133 1.67 13.14 -3.77
CA ASP A 133 0.56 14.02 -4.16
C ASP A 133 -0.80 13.45 -3.73
N THR A 134 -0.95 12.12 -3.74
CA THR A 134 -2.21 11.44 -3.38
C THR A 134 -2.33 11.14 -1.89
N ALA A 135 -1.22 11.12 -1.16
CA ALA A 135 -1.17 10.81 0.28
C ALA A 135 -2.14 11.65 1.14
N PRO A 136 -2.22 13.00 1.00
CA PRO A 136 -3.15 13.79 1.82
C PRO A 136 -4.62 13.38 1.63
N LYS A 137 -5.02 13.09 0.39
CA LYS A 137 -6.39 12.66 0.07
C LYS A 137 -6.69 11.27 0.61
N ILE A 138 -5.71 10.35 0.52
CA ILE A 138 -5.86 8.97 1.01
C ILE A 138 -5.93 8.96 2.54
N TRP A 139 -5.10 9.75 3.22
CA TRP A 139 -5.09 9.85 4.69
C TRP A 139 -6.40 10.40 5.28
N ALA A 140 -7.07 11.29 4.56
CA ALA A 140 -8.27 11.96 5.05
C ALA A 140 -9.58 11.17 4.84
N LYS A 141 -9.51 10.00 4.18
CA LYS A 141 -10.66 9.10 3.99
C LYS A 141 -10.77 8.14 5.16
#